data_AF-A0A954H698-F1
#
_entry.id   AF-A0A954H698-F1
#
_cell.length_a   1.000
_cell.length_b   1.000
_cell.length_c   1.000
_cell.angle_alpha   90.00
_cell.angle_beta   90.00
_cell.angle_gamma   90.00
#
_symmetry.space_group_name_H-M   'P 1'
#
loop_
_entity.id
_entity.type
_entity.pdbx_description
1 polymer ?
#
loop_
_entity_poly.entity_id
_entity_poly.type
_entity_poly.pdbx_seq_one_letter_code
_entity_poly.pdbx_strand_id
1 'polypeptide(L)'
;MQAEAPVGARQVYKKGKLWPPFPRPTGPKQQFSHKYHAAHYWPYPYVCQDRAYVKNVMALQEDKGWQRLTTLFDYHFDEHTNQLTHSGMEQLIWILEEAPPSRRHQIYIQKVVGQDTNTIRVENVRNTLIEMAGAEASNISIELKSGRNYGRPAMEIDTIRKAEIESMPEPRIQYTAPSTTSEDQ
;
A
#
# COMPACT_ATOMS: atom_id res chain seq x y z
N MET A 1 -34.82 24.31 4.97
CA MET A 1 -34.36 23.47 6.08
C MET A 1 -33.12 22.69 5.61
N GLN A 2 -32.02 22.70 6.36
CA GLN A 2 -30.77 21.97 6.03
C GLN A 2 -30.19 21.29 7.29
N ALA A 3 -31.06 20.76 8.16
CA ALA A 3 -30.63 20.11 9.40
C ALA A 3 -29.77 18.87 9.15
N GLU A 4 -29.88 18.28 7.95
CA GLU A 4 -29.16 17.07 7.53
C GLU A 4 -27.74 17.34 7.00
N ALA A 5 -27.39 18.60 6.70
CA ALA A 5 -26.05 18.92 6.21
C ALA A 5 -25.01 18.72 7.32
N PRO A 6 -23.88 18.05 7.05
CA PRO A 6 -22.90 17.74 8.09
C PRO A 6 -22.34 19.03 8.71
N VAL A 7 -22.11 18.98 10.02
CA VAL A 7 -21.64 20.12 10.79
C VAL A 7 -20.17 20.35 10.48
N GLY A 8 -19.87 21.48 9.84
CA GLY A 8 -18.53 21.85 9.39
C GLY A 8 -18.50 23.21 8.71
N ALA A 9 -17.31 23.74 8.48
CA ALA A 9 -17.14 24.99 7.75
C ALA A 9 -17.73 24.86 6.33
N ARG A 10 -18.53 25.83 5.90
CA ARG A 10 -18.97 25.90 4.49
C ARG A 10 -17.78 26.23 3.60
N GLN A 11 -17.86 25.85 2.33
CA GLN A 11 -16.86 26.26 1.35
C GLN A 11 -16.97 27.78 1.12
N VAL A 12 -15.84 28.49 1.17
CA VAL A 12 -15.74 29.95 1.01
C VAL A 12 -14.70 30.26 -0.06
N TYR A 13 -14.97 31.23 -0.92
CA TYR A 13 -13.96 31.77 -1.82
C TYR A 13 -13.12 32.79 -1.07
N LYS A 14 -11.80 32.59 -1.00
CA LYS A 14 -10.85 33.56 -0.44
C LYS A 14 -9.85 33.93 -1.52
N LYS A 15 -9.80 35.22 -1.89
CA LYS A 15 -8.92 35.75 -2.95
C LYS A 15 -9.08 35.01 -4.28
N GLY A 16 -10.33 34.75 -4.69
CA GLY A 16 -10.65 34.05 -5.95
C GLY A 16 -10.33 32.55 -5.96
N LYS A 17 -9.80 31.99 -4.87
CA LYS A 17 -9.51 30.56 -4.74
C LYS A 17 -10.53 29.89 -3.82
N LEU A 18 -10.90 28.66 -4.17
CA LEU A 18 -11.79 27.81 -3.40
C LEU A 18 -11.09 27.38 -2.09
N TRP A 19 -11.65 27.74 -0.93
CA TRP A 19 -11.09 27.42 0.37
C TRP A 19 -12.16 26.78 1.27
N PRO A 20 -11.91 25.63 1.93
CA PRO A 20 -10.76 24.73 1.80
C PRO A 20 -10.73 23.93 0.48
N PRO A 21 -9.60 23.27 0.14
CA PRO A 21 -9.42 22.54 -1.12
C PRO A 21 -10.26 21.26 -1.25
N PHE A 22 -10.85 20.77 -0.16
CA PHE A 22 -11.73 19.61 -0.17
C PHE A 22 -13.19 20.04 -0.27
N PRO A 23 -14.05 19.30 -1.00
CA PRO A 23 -15.46 19.61 -1.11
C PRO A 23 -16.11 19.57 0.26
N ARG A 24 -16.68 20.71 0.67
CA ARG A 24 -17.51 20.85 1.87
C ARG A 24 -18.94 21.16 1.44
N PRO A 25 -19.94 20.99 2.32
CA PRO A 25 -21.30 21.32 1.98
C PRO A 25 -21.39 22.75 1.43
N THR A 26 -21.90 22.86 0.21
CA THR A 26 -22.24 24.11 -0.44
C THR A 26 -23.67 24.49 -0.03
N GLY A 27 -23.90 25.76 0.31
CA GLY A 27 -25.23 26.22 0.76
C GLY A 27 -25.18 27.22 1.92
N PRO A 28 -26.36 27.72 2.35
CA PRO A 28 -26.47 28.68 3.45
C PRO A 28 -25.80 28.18 4.73
N LYS A 29 -25.30 29.13 5.51
CA LYS A 29 -24.67 28.84 6.80
C LYS A 29 -25.70 28.18 7.72
N GLN A 30 -25.25 27.18 8.48
CA GLN A 30 -26.06 26.56 9.51
C GLN A 30 -26.44 27.61 10.58
N GLN A 31 -27.71 27.63 10.98
CA GLN A 31 -28.23 28.53 12.01
C GLN A 31 -27.48 28.35 13.34
N PHE A 32 -27.38 29.41 14.14
CA PHE A 32 -26.67 29.35 15.42
C PHE A 32 -27.27 28.34 16.40
N SER A 33 -28.60 28.19 16.44
CA SER A 33 -29.29 27.19 17.25
C SER A 33 -28.85 25.75 16.91
N HIS A 34 -28.79 25.43 15.62
CA HIS A 34 -28.34 24.11 15.17
C HIS A 34 -26.87 23.84 15.51
N LYS A 35 -26.00 24.85 15.41
CA LYS A 35 -24.59 24.72 15.84
C LYS A 35 -24.47 24.52 17.35
N TYR A 36 -25.25 25.26 18.12
CA TYR A 36 -25.30 25.15 19.58
C TYR A 36 -25.71 23.74 19.99
N HIS A 37 -26.85 23.25 19.49
CA HIS A 37 -27.31 21.90 19.81
C HIS A 37 -26.34 20.83 19.30
N ALA A 38 -25.79 20.96 18.09
CA ALA A 38 -24.80 20.02 17.57
C ALA A 38 -23.50 19.98 18.38
N ALA A 39 -23.06 21.11 18.96
CA ALA A 39 -21.91 21.14 19.87
C ALA A 39 -22.22 20.49 21.23
N HIS A 40 -23.46 20.59 21.71
CA HIS A 40 -23.89 19.99 22.98
C HIS A 40 -23.95 18.46 22.94
N TYR A 41 -24.10 17.87 21.77
CA TYR A 41 -24.07 16.40 21.63
C TYR A 41 -22.65 15.82 21.52
N TRP A 42 -21.60 16.66 21.54
CA TRP A 42 -20.22 16.20 21.53
C TRP A 42 -19.97 15.15 22.62
N PRO A 43 -19.42 13.97 22.28
CA PRO A 43 -18.68 13.67 21.05
C PRO A 43 -19.50 13.03 19.91
N TYR A 44 -20.80 12.79 20.07
CA TYR A 44 -21.68 12.26 19.01
C TYR A 44 -22.40 13.38 18.25
N PRO A 45 -22.64 13.27 16.92
CA PRO A 45 -22.38 12.13 16.04
C PRO A 45 -20.97 12.13 15.39
N TYR A 46 -20.11 13.10 15.71
CA TYR A 46 -18.79 13.28 15.07
C TYR A 46 -17.90 12.06 15.18
N VAL A 47 -17.90 11.40 16.34
CA VAL A 47 -17.16 10.15 16.56
C VAL A 47 -17.53 9.06 15.55
N CYS A 48 -18.78 8.98 15.10
CA CYS A 48 -19.18 8.01 14.08
C CYS A 48 -18.57 8.33 12.72
N GLN A 49 -18.57 9.61 12.33
CA GLN A 49 -18.00 10.07 11.06
C GLN A 49 -16.48 9.93 11.06
N ASP A 50 -15.81 10.32 12.14
CA ASP A 50 -14.36 10.21 12.29
C ASP A 50 -13.90 8.74 12.28
N ARG A 51 -14.63 7.86 13.00
CA ARG A 51 -14.37 6.41 12.97
C ARG A 51 -14.54 5.85 11.56
N ALA A 52 -15.61 6.23 10.85
CA ALA A 52 -15.83 5.79 9.47
C ALA A 52 -14.71 6.28 8.54
N TYR A 53 -14.28 7.54 8.69
CA TYR A 53 -13.18 8.09 7.91
C TYR A 53 -11.88 7.32 8.13
N VAL A 54 -11.48 7.08 9.39
CA VAL A 54 -10.26 6.32 9.70
C VAL A 54 -10.35 4.89 9.17
N LYS A 55 -11.49 4.22 9.35
CA LYS A 55 -11.72 2.88 8.79
C LYS A 55 -11.58 2.85 7.27
N ASN A 56 -12.14 3.85 6.58
CA ASN A 56 -12.07 3.93 5.12
C ASN A 56 -10.62 4.16 4.63
N VAL A 57 -9.86 5.00 5.32
CA VAL A 57 -8.43 5.22 4.99
C VAL A 57 -7.63 3.93 5.16
N MET A 58 -7.83 3.22 6.28
CA MET A 58 -7.16 1.94 6.54
C MET A 58 -7.55 0.88 5.51
N ALA A 59 -8.84 0.74 5.20
CA ALA A 59 -9.33 -0.19 4.20
C ALA A 59 -8.75 0.10 2.81
N LEU A 60 -8.60 1.37 2.44
CA LEU A 60 -7.98 1.76 1.17
C LEU A 60 -6.48 1.42 1.15
N GLN A 61 -5.76 1.64 2.24
CA GLN A 61 -4.35 1.26 2.35
C GLN A 61 -4.17 -0.26 2.25
N GLU A 62 -5.03 -1.02 2.93
CA GLU A 62 -5.04 -2.48 2.87
C GLU A 62 -5.33 -2.96 1.44
N ASP A 63 -6.35 -2.39 0.78
CA ASP A 63 -6.69 -2.71 -0.60
C ASP A 63 -5.52 -2.45 -1.56
N LYS A 64 -4.84 -1.31 -1.43
CA LYS A 64 -3.65 -1.00 -2.23
C LYS A 64 -2.46 -1.88 -1.90
N GLY A 65 -2.31 -2.30 -0.64
CA GLY A 65 -1.32 -3.28 -0.20
C GLY A 65 -1.54 -4.63 -0.88
N TRP A 66 -2.77 -5.16 -0.81
CA TRP A 66 -3.15 -6.39 -1.51
C TRP A 66 -2.97 -6.26 -3.02
N GLN A 67 -3.47 -5.17 -3.61
CA GLN A 67 -3.32 -4.92 -5.04
C GLN A 67 -1.86 -4.94 -5.46
N ARG A 68 -0.95 -4.45 -4.61
CA ARG A 68 0.49 -4.46 -4.86
C ARG A 68 1.07 -5.86 -4.73
N LEU A 69 0.69 -6.59 -3.70
CA LEU A 69 1.20 -7.94 -3.43
C LEU A 69 0.76 -8.94 -4.51
N THR A 70 -0.43 -8.76 -5.09
CA THR A 70 -0.91 -9.55 -6.24
C THR A 70 -0.52 -8.92 -7.59
N THR A 71 0.40 -7.95 -7.62
CA THR A 71 0.95 -7.39 -8.87
C THR A 71 2.21 -8.13 -9.30
N LEU A 72 2.22 -8.62 -10.53
CA LEU A 72 3.41 -9.05 -11.23
C LEU A 72 4.12 -7.84 -11.87
N PHE A 73 5.26 -7.47 -11.28
CA PHE A 73 6.14 -6.41 -11.76
C PHE A 73 7.13 -6.88 -12.83
N ASP A 74 7.84 -5.93 -13.44
CA ASP A 74 8.80 -6.18 -14.53
C ASP A 74 9.84 -7.27 -14.23
N TYR A 75 10.33 -7.38 -13.00
CA TYR A 75 11.35 -8.37 -12.60
C TYR A 75 10.82 -9.81 -12.48
N HIS A 76 9.49 -10.00 -12.56
CA HIS A 76 8.89 -11.34 -12.68
C HIS A 76 8.83 -11.82 -14.13
N PHE A 77 9.24 -10.99 -15.09
CA PHE A 77 9.28 -11.31 -16.50
C PHE A 77 10.71 -11.27 -17.01
N ASP A 78 11.01 -12.14 -17.96
CA ASP A 78 12.23 -12.08 -18.72
C ASP A 78 12.16 -10.90 -19.71
N GLU A 79 13.21 -10.09 -19.76
CA GLU A 79 13.23 -8.83 -20.51
C GLU A 79 13.11 -9.05 -22.02
N HIS A 80 13.64 -10.16 -22.53
CA HIS A 80 13.70 -10.44 -23.96
C HIS A 80 12.46 -11.20 -24.45
N THR A 81 11.98 -12.16 -23.67
CA THR A 81 10.89 -13.08 -24.08
C THR A 81 9.53 -12.68 -23.50
N ASN A 82 9.48 -11.85 -22.47
CA ASN A 82 8.26 -11.52 -21.71
C ASN A 82 7.55 -12.74 -21.11
N GLN A 83 8.26 -13.87 -20.97
CA GLN A 83 7.79 -15.03 -20.23
C GLN A 83 8.01 -14.82 -18.73
N LEU A 84 7.26 -15.56 -17.91
CA LEU A 84 7.45 -15.55 -16.47
C LEU A 84 8.81 -16.17 -16.11
N THR A 85 9.56 -15.47 -15.27
CA THR A 85 10.75 -16.04 -14.64
C THR A 85 10.35 -16.97 -13.50
N HIS A 86 11.31 -17.70 -12.94
CA HIS A 86 11.06 -18.54 -11.76
C HIS A 86 10.43 -17.74 -10.60
N SER A 87 10.91 -16.52 -10.33
CA SER A 87 10.31 -15.67 -9.28
C SER A 87 8.87 -15.26 -9.60
N GLY A 88 8.55 -15.05 -10.89
CA GLY A 88 7.18 -14.78 -11.32
C GLY A 88 6.25 -15.98 -11.16
N MET A 89 6.75 -17.19 -11.41
CA MET A 89 6.00 -18.43 -11.19
C MET A 89 5.72 -18.65 -9.70
N GLU A 90 6.74 -18.53 -8.85
CA GLU A 90 6.58 -18.62 -7.39
C GLU A 90 5.58 -17.60 -6.86
N GLN A 91 5.61 -16.37 -7.38
CA GLN A 91 4.64 -15.33 -7.01
C GLN A 91 3.21 -15.74 -7.40
N LEU A 92 3.01 -16.35 -8.57
CA LEU A 92 1.69 -16.85 -8.97
C LEU A 92 1.21 -17.99 -8.09
N ILE A 93 2.08 -18.95 -7.77
CA ILE A 93 1.75 -20.06 -6.87
C ILE A 93 1.33 -19.50 -5.51
N TRP A 94 2.10 -18.57 -4.96
CA TRP A 94 1.77 -17.88 -3.71
C TRP A 94 0.40 -17.18 -3.78
N ILE A 95 0.08 -16.48 -4.87
CA ILE A 95 -1.24 -15.84 -5.04
C ILE A 95 -2.37 -16.88 -5.03
N LEU A 96 -2.17 -18.05 -5.65
CA LEU A 96 -3.21 -19.08 -5.76
C LEU A 96 -3.43 -19.84 -4.46
N GLU A 97 -2.34 -20.14 -3.74
CA GLU A 97 -2.34 -21.02 -2.57
C GLU A 97 -2.50 -20.26 -1.25
N GLU A 98 -1.81 -19.13 -1.08
CA GLU A 98 -1.73 -18.42 0.20
C GLU A 98 -2.61 -17.17 0.27
N ALA A 99 -2.89 -16.51 -0.85
CA ALA A 99 -3.67 -15.28 -0.82
C ALA A 99 -5.14 -15.54 -0.39
N PRO A 100 -5.76 -14.61 0.37
CA PRO A 100 -7.15 -14.78 0.81
C PRO A 100 -8.10 -15.01 -0.38
N PRO A 101 -9.18 -15.81 -0.21
CA PRO A 101 -10.13 -16.11 -1.29
C PRO A 101 -10.73 -14.88 -1.98
N SER A 102 -10.93 -13.79 -1.24
CA SER A 102 -11.45 -12.52 -1.77
C SER A 102 -10.45 -11.75 -2.64
N ARG A 103 -9.15 -12.10 -2.58
CA ARG A 103 -8.06 -11.40 -3.28
C ARG A 103 -7.45 -12.23 -4.40
N ARG A 104 -7.45 -13.56 -4.29
CA ARG A 104 -6.78 -14.46 -5.26
C ARG A 104 -7.39 -14.48 -6.66
N HIS A 105 -8.65 -14.01 -6.82
CA HIS A 105 -9.33 -13.94 -8.11
C HIS A 105 -8.96 -12.71 -8.95
N GLN A 106 -8.05 -11.85 -8.47
CA GLN A 106 -7.63 -10.66 -9.18
C GLN A 106 -6.11 -10.51 -9.15
N ILE A 107 -5.51 -10.66 -10.32
CA ILE A 107 -4.07 -10.57 -10.55
C ILE A 107 -3.81 -9.31 -11.36
N TYR A 108 -2.77 -8.56 -10.98
CA TYR A 108 -2.39 -7.35 -11.68
C TYR A 108 -1.06 -7.57 -12.40
N ILE A 109 -0.92 -7.00 -13.58
CA ILE A 109 0.35 -6.97 -14.32
C ILE A 109 0.77 -5.51 -14.46
N GLN A 110 2.04 -5.23 -14.18
CA GLN A 110 2.59 -3.90 -14.37
C GLN A 110 2.54 -3.52 -15.86
N LYS A 111 1.94 -2.36 -16.14
CA LYS A 111 1.90 -1.80 -17.48
C LYS A 111 3.27 -1.25 -17.87
N VAL A 112 3.79 -1.70 -19.00
CA VAL A 112 5.03 -1.21 -19.63
C VAL A 112 4.72 -0.36 -20.86
N VAL A 113 5.70 0.42 -21.29
CA VAL A 113 5.64 1.17 -22.55
C VAL A 113 5.65 0.17 -23.72
N GLY A 114 4.62 0.20 -24.55
CA GLY A 114 4.41 -0.77 -25.65
C GLY A 114 3.16 -1.61 -25.41
N GLN A 115 2.15 -1.46 -26.27
CA GLN A 115 0.88 -2.19 -26.12
C GLN A 115 1.06 -3.69 -26.37
N ASP A 116 1.89 -4.05 -27.34
CA ASP A 116 2.14 -5.44 -27.73
C ASP A 116 2.78 -6.25 -26.59
N THR A 117 3.75 -5.65 -25.88
CA THR A 117 4.39 -6.26 -24.71
C THR A 117 3.38 -6.54 -23.59
N ASN A 118 2.47 -5.60 -23.33
CA ASN A 118 1.45 -5.78 -22.30
C ASN A 118 0.48 -6.90 -22.66
N THR A 119 0.05 -6.99 -23.92
CA THR A 119 -0.82 -8.09 -24.38
C THR A 119 -0.12 -9.44 -24.29
N ILE A 120 1.17 -9.51 -24.69
CA ILE A 120 1.96 -10.74 -24.60
C ILE A 120 2.08 -11.20 -23.14
N ARG A 121 2.37 -10.29 -22.20
CA ARG A 121 2.47 -10.65 -20.78
C ARG A 121 1.16 -11.14 -20.20
N VAL A 122 0.03 -10.51 -20.54
CA VAL A 122 -1.31 -10.95 -20.10
C VAL A 122 -1.62 -12.35 -20.61
N GLU A 123 -1.37 -12.61 -21.89
CA GLU A 123 -1.62 -13.93 -22.49
C GLU A 123 -0.67 -15.00 -21.93
N ASN A 124 0.61 -14.68 -21.74
CA ASN A 124 1.57 -15.60 -21.10
C ASN A 124 1.11 -15.98 -19.69
N VAL A 125 0.77 -15.00 -18.85
CA VAL A 125 0.27 -15.26 -17.49
C VAL A 125 -1.02 -16.08 -17.51
N ARG A 126 -1.95 -15.78 -18.41
CA ARG A 126 -3.19 -16.56 -18.57
C ARG A 126 -2.91 -18.01 -18.93
N ASN A 127 -2.01 -18.26 -19.88
CA ASN A 127 -1.64 -19.61 -20.29
C ASN A 127 -0.98 -20.38 -19.14
N THR A 128 -0.06 -19.75 -18.42
CA THR A 128 0.60 -20.36 -17.25
C THR A 128 -0.40 -20.66 -16.13
N LEU A 129 -1.38 -19.79 -15.89
CA LEU A 129 -2.45 -20.04 -14.91
C LEU A 129 -3.29 -21.27 -15.26
N ILE A 130 -3.67 -21.40 -16.53
CA ILE A 130 -4.44 -22.56 -17.03
C ILE A 130 -3.62 -23.84 -16.90
N GLU A 131 -2.31 -23.77 -17.17
CA GLU A 131 -1.41 -24.91 -17.02
C GLU A 131 -1.26 -25.34 -15.56
N MET A 132 -1.13 -24.40 -14.62
CA MET A 132 -0.92 -24.69 -13.20
C MET A 132 -2.20 -25.14 -12.46
N ALA A 133 -3.31 -24.43 -12.67
CA ALA A 133 -4.53 -24.61 -11.89
C ALA A 133 -5.72 -25.16 -12.71
N GLY A 134 -5.50 -25.48 -13.98
CA GLY A 134 -6.52 -26.03 -14.87
C GLY A 134 -7.49 -24.98 -15.41
N ALA A 135 -8.52 -25.45 -16.13
CA ALA A 135 -9.49 -24.59 -16.82
C ALA A 135 -10.27 -23.66 -15.87
N GLU A 136 -10.44 -24.03 -14.60
CA GLU A 136 -11.12 -23.21 -13.58
C GLU A 136 -10.38 -21.89 -13.30
N ALA A 137 -9.07 -21.84 -13.54
CA ALA A 137 -8.26 -20.62 -13.40
C ALA A 137 -8.60 -19.55 -14.46
N SER A 138 -9.35 -19.91 -15.51
CA SER A 138 -9.83 -18.96 -16.53
C SER A 138 -10.76 -17.89 -15.96
N ASN A 139 -11.39 -18.15 -14.80
CA ASN A 139 -12.25 -17.19 -14.10
C ASN A 139 -11.47 -16.09 -13.35
N ILE A 140 -10.15 -16.19 -13.25
CA ILE A 140 -9.31 -15.18 -12.60
C ILE A 140 -9.18 -13.96 -13.50
N SER A 141 -9.51 -12.78 -12.97
CA SER A 141 -9.36 -11.51 -13.68
C SER A 141 -7.89 -11.08 -13.69
N ILE A 142 -7.36 -10.80 -14.88
CA ILE A 142 -6.01 -10.27 -15.08
C ILE A 142 -6.13 -8.84 -15.61
N GLU A 143 -5.59 -7.89 -14.85
CA GLU A 143 -5.70 -6.45 -15.17
C GLU A 143 -4.34 -5.77 -15.28
N LEU A 144 -4.22 -4.85 -16.23
CA LEU A 144 -3.04 -4.01 -16.37
C LEU A 144 -3.08 -2.85 -15.37
N LYS A 145 -2.02 -2.69 -14.59
CA LYS A 145 -1.89 -1.64 -13.58
C LYS A 145 -0.77 -0.68 -13.93
N SER A 146 -1.09 0.61 -13.96
CA SER A 146 -0.07 1.66 -14.07
C SER A 146 0.55 1.93 -12.71
N GLY A 147 1.88 1.93 -12.64
CA GLY A 147 2.63 2.17 -11.40
C GLY A 147 4.00 1.52 -11.45
N ARG A 148 4.92 1.98 -10.60
CA ARG A 148 6.24 1.36 -10.43
C ARG A 148 6.26 0.58 -9.12
N ASN A 149 7.12 -0.42 -9.03
CA ASN A 149 7.44 -1.00 -7.74
C ASN A 149 8.16 0.05 -6.89
N TYR A 150 7.58 0.43 -5.75
CA TYR A 150 8.21 1.34 -4.79
C TYR A 150 9.08 0.52 -3.84
N GLY A 151 10.28 0.17 -4.29
CA GLY A 151 11.26 -0.59 -3.52
C GLY A 151 12.66 -0.32 -4.03
N ARG A 152 13.66 -0.61 -3.20
CA ARG A 152 15.07 -0.58 -3.61
C ARG A 152 15.44 -1.98 -4.10
N PRO A 153 16.11 -2.10 -5.25
CA PRO A 153 16.63 -3.39 -5.70
C PRO A 153 17.46 -4.06 -4.62
N ALA A 154 17.38 -5.39 -4.50
CA ALA A 154 18.15 -6.16 -3.52
C ALA A 154 19.66 -5.88 -3.64
N MET A 155 20.17 -5.73 -4.87
CA MET A 155 21.56 -5.36 -5.13
C MET A 155 21.96 -4.03 -4.48
N GLU A 156 21.08 -3.02 -4.52
CA GLU A 156 21.34 -1.72 -3.90
C GLU A 156 21.33 -1.82 -2.36
N ILE A 157 20.46 -2.66 -1.81
CA ILE A 157 20.43 -2.90 -0.36
C ILE A 157 21.69 -3.66 0.09
N ASP A 158 22.12 -4.66 -0.67
CA ASP A 158 23.31 -5.46 -0.38
C ASP A 158 24.58 -4.60 -0.40
N THR A 159 24.73 -3.72 -1.40
CA THR A 159 25.90 -2.81 -1.45
C THR A 159 25.95 -1.88 -0.24
N ILE A 160 24.80 -1.35 0.19
CA ILE A 160 24.73 -0.48 1.37
C ILE A 160 25.06 -1.24 2.64
N ARG A 161 24.53 -2.47 2.79
CA ARG A 161 24.79 -3.28 3.97
C ARG A 161 26.25 -3.71 4.06
N LYS A 162 26.87 -4.03 2.93
CA LYS A 162 28.32 -4.29 2.87
C LYS A 162 29.13 -3.08 3.29
N ALA A 163 28.81 -1.90 2.72
CA ALA A 163 29.49 -0.66 3.08
C ALA A 163 29.31 -0.30 4.57
N GLU A 164 28.12 -0.54 5.14
CA GLU A 164 27.85 -0.34 6.57
C GLU A 164 28.74 -1.25 7.43
N ILE A 165 28.80 -2.55 7.13
CA ILE A 165 29.63 -3.53 7.84
C ILE A 165 31.12 -3.16 7.75
N GLU A 166 31.60 -2.79 6.56
CA GLU A 166 33.00 -2.39 6.32
C GLU A 166 33.37 -1.10 7.06
N SER A 167 32.42 -0.18 7.23
CA SER A 167 32.62 1.09 7.95
C SER A 167 32.54 0.96 9.48
N MET A 168 32.05 -0.17 9.99
CA MET A 168 31.75 -0.33 11.41
C MET A 168 33.06 -0.51 12.21
N PRO A 169 33.36 0.37 13.18
CA PRO A 169 34.58 0.23 13.98
C PRO A 169 34.50 -1.04 14.83
N GLU A 170 35.65 -1.67 15.08
CA GLU A 170 35.72 -2.86 15.92
C GLU A 170 35.07 -2.59 17.30
N PRO A 171 34.20 -3.50 17.80
CA PRO A 171 33.51 -3.31 19.06
C PRO A 171 34.52 -3.27 20.21
N ARG A 172 34.65 -2.11 20.87
CA ARG A 172 35.52 -1.94 22.04
C ARG A 172 34.70 -1.99 23.31
N ILE A 173 34.78 -3.10 24.04
CA ILE A 173 34.32 -3.17 25.44
C ILE A 173 35.56 -2.97 26.31
N GLN A 174 35.63 -1.85 27.04
CA GLN A 174 36.64 -1.68 28.08
C GLN A 174 36.24 -2.54 29.28
N TYR A 175 36.84 -3.73 29.40
CA TYR A 175 36.66 -4.57 30.58
C TYR A 175 37.70 -4.16 31.65
N THR A 176 37.23 -3.48 32.70
CA THR A 176 38.03 -3.26 33.91
C THR A 176 37.79 -4.45 34.83
N ALA A 177 38.78 -5.34 34.94
CA ALA A 177 38.71 -6.42 35.93
C ALA A 177 38.75 -5.80 37.35
N PRO A 178 37.96 -6.31 38.32
CA PRO A 178 38.02 -5.83 39.69
C PRO A 178 39.43 -6.09 40.25
N SER A 179 40.04 -5.05 40.84
CA SER A 179 41.34 -5.15 41.50
C SER A 179 41.24 -6.10 42.69
N THR A 180 41.90 -7.25 42.62
CA THR A 180 42.12 -8.11 43.78
C THR A 180 43.12 -7.43 44.71
N THR A 181 42.61 -6.70 45.69
CA THR A 181 43.42 -6.26 46.83
C THR A 181 43.74 -7.51 47.66
N SER A 182 44.95 -8.05 47.52
CA SER A 182 45.50 -8.98 48.50
C SER A 182 45.93 -8.17 49.72
N GLU A 183 45.09 -8.15 50.75
CA GLU A 183 45.50 -7.70 52.08
C GLU A 183 46.46 -8.73 52.65
N ASP A 184 47.72 -8.32 52.84
CA ASP A 184 48.69 -9.00 53.69
C ASP A 184 48.23 -8.91 55.16
N GLN A 185 48.08 -10.08 55.81
CA GLN A 185 48.25 -10.28 57.25
C GLN A 185 48.98 -11.60 57.51
#